data_AF-A0AAJ6BDZ3-F1
#
_entry.id   AF-A0AAJ6BDZ3-F1
#
_cell.length_a   1.000
_cell.length_b   1.000
_cell.length_c   1.000
_cell.angle_alpha   90.00
_cell.angle_beta   90.00
_cell.angle_gamma   90.00
#
_symmetry.space_group_name_H-M   'P 1'
#
loop_
_entity.id
_entity.type
_entity.pdbx_description
1 polymer ?
#
loop_
_entity_poly.entity_id
_entity_poly.type
_entity_poly.pdbx_seq_one_letter_code
_entity_poly.pdbx_strand_id
1 'polypeptide(L)'
;MKQLFFLLLAICCRPLVPAAQVNFVFLPEIYGRSVDGLATVQVQSLHPSGIAGSVHMLVKESTSGLPVVKVITPVSFFPAGISTLPRNLFNKSSFNFFSNALSAIAGQTRNLPAGEYSFCFTFFPDSKSGEDYENCFDGTVQPLVPLTLITPSHLDTICDKRPVLSWQPPIPFSAGMRFRLMLTEKVKGTAIESLLTNRPLLFLDNISGVSLLYPATHPELQEGKTYCWQVIAYEKGVVVSKSEIWDFTVRCKEEVPPVPTDSYRELRLLQNGNYYISDYYLKFSFMNHYNVEKLAYEVLDLAKGMDKVKRLPDIKIRQGLNLVDIDLSDSELTPGREYLMIVRPFNEPAVRIRFVYMEENKNQ
;
A
#
# COMPACT_ATOMS: atom_id res chain seq x y z
N MET A 1 -43.25 -68.99 33.71
CA MET A 1 -42.48 -68.64 32.49
C MET A 1 -42.85 -67.28 31.85
N LYS A 2 -43.49 -66.32 32.55
CA LYS A 2 -43.70 -64.95 32.03
C LYS A 2 -43.09 -63.82 32.87
N GLN A 3 -42.73 -64.08 34.12
CA GLN A 3 -42.10 -63.07 34.99
C GLN A 3 -40.57 -63.06 34.95
N LEU A 4 -39.93 -64.16 34.51
CA LEU A 4 -38.46 -64.23 34.44
C LEU A 4 -37.87 -63.57 33.18
N PHE A 5 -38.68 -63.35 32.15
CA PHE A 5 -38.23 -62.75 30.88
C PHE A 5 -38.19 -61.21 30.95
N PHE A 6 -38.96 -60.59 31.84
CA PHE A 6 -38.96 -59.15 32.04
C PHE A 6 -37.75 -58.64 32.86
N LEU A 7 -37.14 -59.50 33.68
CA LEU A 7 -35.97 -59.14 34.50
C LEU A 7 -34.65 -59.18 33.71
N LEU A 8 -34.59 -59.94 32.62
CA LEU A 8 -33.40 -60.05 31.76
C LEU A 8 -33.32 -58.95 30.68
N LEU A 9 -34.42 -58.29 30.35
CA LEU A 9 -34.41 -57.16 29.39
C LEU A 9 -34.02 -55.82 30.02
N ALA A 10 -34.12 -55.68 31.36
CA ALA A 10 -33.79 -54.45 32.08
C ALA A 10 -32.28 -54.27 32.36
N ILE A 11 -31.46 -55.31 32.18
CA ILE A 11 -30.02 -55.29 32.51
C ILE A 11 -29.14 -54.92 31.28
N CYS A 12 -29.69 -54.96 30.06
CA CYS A 12 -28.94 -54.63 28.83
C CYS A 12 -29.05 -53.18 28.36
N CYS A 13 -29.85 -52.33 29.01
CA CYS A 13 -29.81 -50.88 28.80
C CYS A 13 -29.02 -50.22 29.93
N ARG A 14 -27.70 -50.46 29.97
CA ARG A 14 -26.83 -49.47 30.62
C ARG A 14 -26.85 -48.25 29.69
N PRO A 15 -27.38 -47.09 30.11
CA PRO A 15 -27.17 -45.88 29.34
C PRO A 15 -25.66 -45.71 29.20
N LEU A 16 -25.15 -45.69 27.97
CA LEU A 16 -23.87 -45.04 27.70
C LEU A 16 -24.07 -43.61 28.20
N VAL A 17 -23.57 -43.31 29.40
CA VAL A 17 -23.39 -41.93 29.81
C VAL A 17 -22.37 -41.40 28.82
N PRO A 18 -22.73 -40.44 27.94
CA PRO A 18 -21.73 -39.83 27.08
C PRO A 18 -20.61 -39.34 27.98
N ALA A 19 -19.37 -39.72 27.68
CA ALA A 19 -18.22 -39.12 28.34
C ALA A 19 -18.40 -37.62 28.18
N ALA A 20 -18.71 -36.93 29.27
CA ALA A 20 -18.92 -35.51 29.21
C ALA A 20 -17.57 -34.89 28.84
N GLN A 21 -17.61 -34.03 27.82
CA GLN A 21 -16.42 -33.43 27.21
C GLN A 21 -16.38 -31.94 27.54
N VAL A 22 -15.17 -31.41 27.59
CA VAL A 22 -14.92 -29.98 27.63
C VAL A 22 -14.43 -29.59 26.24
N ASN A 23 -15.18 -28.71 25.59
CA ASN A 23 -14.81 -28.13 24.31
C ASN A 23 -14.42 -26.66 24.50
N PHE A 24 -13.53 -26.20 23.63
CA PHE A 24 -13.12 -24.80 23.58
C PHE A 24 -13.67 -24.12 22.34
N VAL A 25 -13.89 -22.81 22.43
CA VAL A 25 -14.15 -21.96 21.27
C VAL A 25 -13.25 -20.74 21.37
N PHE A 26 -12.45 -20.52 20.34
CA PHE A 26 -11.50 -19.42 20.24
C PHE A 26 -11.53 -18.84 18.82
N LEU A 27 -11.31 -17.53 18.71
CA LEU A 27 -11.26 -16.81 17.43
C LEU A 27 -9.86 -16.21 17.25
N PRO A 28 -8.93 -16.98 16.63
CA PRO A 28 -7.54 -16.55 16.41
C PRO A 28 -7.40 -15.20 15.68
N GLU A 29 -8.28 -14.88 14.75
CA GLU A 29 -8.22 -13.67 13.94
C GLU A 29 -8.42 -12.40 14.77
N ILE A 30 -9.20 -12.52 15.86
CA ILE A 30 -9.52 -11.42 16.76
C ILE A 30 -8.57 -11.41 17.95
N TYR A 31 -8.31 -12.58 18.54
CA TYR A 31 -7.65 -12.70 19.84
C TYR A 31 -6.26 -13.32 19.78
N GLY A 32 -5.82 -13.86 18.64
CA GLY A 32 -4.53 -14.52 18.48
C GLY A 32 -3.33 -13.58 18.46
N ARG A 33 -3.52 -12.26 18.43
CA ARG A 33 -2.41 -11.29 18.31
C ARG A 33 -1.51 -11.22 19.54
N SER A 34 -2.02 -11.62 20.71
CA SER A 34 -1.28 -11.53 21.97
C SER A 34 -1.49 -12.77 22.82
N VAL A 35 -0.51 -13.03 23.70
CA VAL A 35 -0.59 -14.09 24.70
C VAL A 35 -1.79 -13.85 25.63
N ASP A 36 -2.08 -12.59 25.96
CA ASP A 36 -3.23 -12.22 26.79
C ASP A 36 -4.59 -12.46 26.11
N GLY A 37 -4.60 -12.50 24.78
CA GLY A 37 -5.78 -12.86 24.00
C GLY A 37 -6.24 -14.29 24.25
N LEU A 38 -5.35 -15.22 24.62
CA LEU A 38 -5.72 -16.61 24.93
C LEU A 38 -6.79 -16.73 26.01
N ALA A 39 -6.88 -15.77 26.94
CA ALA A 39 -7.90 -15.78 27.99
C ALA A 39 -9.31 -15.35 27.54
N THR A 40 -9.53 -15.03 26.26
CA THR A 40 -10.88 -14.84 25.73
C THR A 40 -11.55 -16.13 25.28
N VAL A 41 -10.85 -17.27 25.40
CA VAL A 41 -11.40 -18.59 25.09
C VAL A 41 -12.69 -18.85 25.87
N GLN A 42 -13.68 -19.38 25.16
CA GLN A 42 -14.90 -19.89 25.77
C GLN A 42 -14.72 -21.38 26.06
N VAL A 43 -15.12 -21.78 27.25
CA VAL A 43 -15.08 -23.16 27.74
C VAL A 43 -16.51 -23.67 27.79
N GLN A 44 -16.80 -24.68 26.98
CA GLN A 44 -18.09 -25.37 26.93
C GLN A 44 -17.97 -26.70 27.66
N SER A 45 -18.55 -26.78 28.86
CA SER A 45 -18.62 -28.01 29.65
C SER A 45 -19.93 -28.74 29.37
N LEU A 46 -19.83 -29.98 28.88
CA LEU A 46 -20.98 -30.88 28.72
C LEU A 46 -21.30 -31.68 30.01
N HIS A 47 -20.59 -31.41 31.11
CA HIS A 47 -20.86 -32.02 32.42
C HIS A 47 -22.07 -31.34 33.09
N PRO A 48 -23.13 -32.07 33.47
CA PRO A 48 -24.33 -31.49 34.08
C PRO A 48 -24.07 -30.69 35.36
N SER A 49 -23.06 -31.10 36.14
CA SER A 49 -22.66 -30.45 37.40
C SER A 49 -21.49 -29.47 37.25
N GLY A 50 -21.00 -29.23 36.04
CA GLY A 50 -19.68 -28.62 35.85
C GLY A 50 -18.53 -29.56 36.23
N ILE A 51 -17.31 -29.10 36.02
CA ILE A 51 -16.08 -29.88 36.25
C ILE A 51 -14.95 -28.98 36.77
N ALA A 52 -14.12 -29.52 37.66
CA ALA A 52 -12.93 -28.85 38.16
C ALA A 52 -11.67 -29.38 37.44
N GLY A 53 -10.78 -28.47 37.06
CA GLY A 53 -9.55 -28.82 36.36
C GLY A 53 -8.75 -27.59 35.93
N SER A 54 -7.64 -27.81 35.23
CA SER A 54 -6.78 -26.78 34.67
C SER A 54 -6.88 -26.75 33.14
N VAL A 55 -6.76 -25.56 32.55
CA VAL A 55 -6.69 -25.38 31.09
C VAL A 55 -5.23 -25.20 30.70
N HIS A 56 -4.75 -26.04 29.80
CA HIS A 56 -3.43 -25.93 29.18
C HIS A 56 -3.60 -25.35 27.78
N MET A 57 -2.85 -24.30 27.49
CA MET A 57 -2.87 -23.61 26.19
C MET A 57 -1.48 -23.69 25.59
N LEU A 58 -1.39 -24.11 24.34
CA LEU A 58 -0.12 -24.22 23.63
C LEU A 58 -0.23 -23.50 22.30
N VAL A 59 0.64 -22.52 22.09
CA VAL A 59 0.76 -21.80 20.83
C VAL A 59 1.98 -22.30 20.08
N LYS A 60 1.80 -22.67 18.81
CA LYS A 60 2.88 -23.08 17.89
C LYS A 60 2.81 -22.24 16.62
N GLU A 61 3.95 -21.93 16.03
CA GLU A 61 3.99 -21.39 14.67
C GLU A 61 3.79 -22.55 13.67
N SER A 62 2.87 -22.36 12.72
CA SER A 62 2.33 -23.47 11.91
C SER A 62 3.30 -24.00 10.86
N THR A 63 4.19 -23.15 10.31
CA THR A 63 5.10 -23.55 9.22
C THR A 63 6.25 -24.41 9.72
N SER A 64 6.86 -24.02 10.84
CA SER A 64 8.02 -24.66 11.44
C SER A 64 7.65 -25.61 12.58
N GLY A 65 6.41 -25.55 13.07
CA GLY A 65 5.95 -26.32 14.23
C GLY A 65 6.58 -25.87 15.56
N LEU A 66 7.32 -24.75 15.57
CA LEU A 66 8.04 -24.28 16.75
C LEU A 66 7.05 -23.82 17.83
N PRO A 67 7.16 -24.35 19.07
CA PRO A 67 6.33 -23.91 20.17
C PRO A 67 6.77 -22.52 20.66
N VAL A 68 5.82 -21.65 20.97
CA VAL A 68 6.07 -20.25 21.35
C VAL A 68 5.79 -20.00 22.82
N VAL A 69 4.62 -20.41 23.30
CA VAL A 69 4.23 -20.26 24.70
C VAL A 69 3.32 -21.40 25.12
N LYS A 70 3.54 -21.89 26.35
CA LYS A 70 2.62 -22.78 27.05
C LYS A 70 2.07 -22.07 28.29
N VAL A 71 0.76 -21.91 28.35
CA VAL A 71 0.05 -21.32 29.50
C VAL A 71 -0.69 -22.42 30.26
N ILE A 72 -0.51 -22.48 31.57
CA ILE A 72 -1.17 -23.46 32.43
C ILE A 72 -1.92 -22.70 33.52
N THR A 73 -3.25 -22.82 33.52
CA THR A 73 -4.06 -22.20 34.58
C THR A 73 -3.97 -23.01 35.87
N PRO A 74 -4.17 -22.38 37.05
CA PRO A 74 -4.51 -23.12 38.25
C PRO A 74 -5.79 -23.95 38.05
N VAL A 75 -5.98 -24.97 38.89
CA VAL A 75 -7.24 -25.71 38.95
C VAL A 75 -8.36 -24.77 39.34
N SER A 76 -9.45 -24.79 38.58
CA SER A 76 -10.66 -23.99 38.82
C SER A 76 -11.90 -24.79 38.45
N PHE A 77 -13.03 -24.40 39.03
CA PHE A 77 -14.33 -24.95 38.70
C PHE A 77 -14.92 -24.25 37.46
N PHE A 78 -15.38 -25.03 36.50
CA PHE A 78 -16.07 -24.57 35.30
C PHE A 78 -17.53 -25.06 35.33
N PRO A 79 -18.53 -24.16 35.31
CA PRO A 79 -19.94 -24.56 35.37
C PRO A 79 -20.37 -25.31 34.11
N ALA A 80 -21.50 -26.01 34.19
CA ALA A 80 -22.14 -26.63 33.03
C ALA A 80 -22.52 -25.57 31.98
N GLY A 81 -22.43 -25.92 30.70
CA GLY A 81 -22.71 -25.00 29.59
C GLY A 81 -21.49 -24.16 29.19
N ILE A 82 -21.73 -22.95 28.69
CA ILE A 82 -20.69 -22.07 28.16
C ILE A 82 -20.27 -21.08 29.24
N SER A 83 -18.96 -20.97 29.45
CA SER A 83 -18.33 -19.98 30.32
C SER A 83 -17.12 -19.35 29.61
N THR A 84 -16.70 -18.16 30.06
CA THR A 84 -15.43 -17.57 29.61
C THR A 84 -14.34 -17.89 30.62
N LEU A 85 -13.08 -17.97 30.18
CA LEU A 85 -11.98 -18.11 31.12
C LEU A 85 -11.84 -16.85 31.99
N PRO A 86 -11.95 -16.95 33.33
CA PRO A 86 -11.86 -15.79 34.19
C PRO A 86 -10.49 -15.10 34.07
N ARG A 87 -10.47 -13.79 33.85
CA ARG A 87 -9.21 -13.02 33.70
C ARG A 87 -8.30 -13.13 34.93
N ASN A 88 -8.88 -13.15 36.13
CA ASN A 88 -8.15 -13.34 37.39
C ASN A 88 -7.50 -14.72 37.50
N LEU A 89 -8.12 -15.77 36.94
CA LEU A 89 -7.53 -17.10 36.85
C LEU A 89 -6.36 -17.10 35.87
N PHE A 90 -6.55 -16.50 34.70
CA PHE A 90 -5.52 -16.42 33.68
C PHE A 90 -4.27 -15.66 34.16
N ASN A 91 -4.44 -14.55 34.87
CA ASN A 91 -3.34 -13.77 35.42
C ASN A 91 -2.50 -14.54 36.47
N LYS A 92 -3.07 -15.59 37.08
CA LYS A 92 -2.38 -16.49 38.02
C LYS A 92 -1.77 -17.72 37.34
N SER A 93 -1.86 -17.82 36.01
CA SER A 93 -1.32 -18.93 35.23
C SER A 93 0.20 -18.90 35.17
N SER A 94 0.79 -20.08 34.98
CA SER A 94 2.19 -20.22 34.59
C SER A 94 2.35 -19.91 33.10
N PHE A 95 3.24 -18.98 32.75
CA PHE A 95 3.60 -18.65 31.36
C PHE A 95 4.99 -19.19 31.05
N ASN A 96 5.07 -20.23 30.24
CA ASN A 96 6.32 -20.87 29.86
C ASN A 96 6.66 -20.54 28.40
N PHE A 97 7.66 -19.68 28.19
CA PHE A 97 8.18 -19.34 26.86
C PHE A 97 9.34 -20.28 26.50
N PHE A 98 9.38 -20.74 25.25
CA PHE A 98 10.40 -21.69 24.80
C PHE A 98 11.71 -21.00 24.41
N SER A 99 12.78 -21.77 24.19
CA SER A 99 14.11 -21.24 23.84
C SER A 99 14.25 -20.97 22.35
N ASN A 100 13.46 -20.03 21.81
CA ASN A 100 13.54 -19.60 20.41
C ASN A 100 13.20 -18.10 20.25
N ALA A 101 13.51 -17.54 19.07
CA ALA A 101 13.37 -16.11 18.82
C ALA A 101 11.90 -15.63 18.89
N LEU A 102 10.94 -16.43 18.40
CA LEU A 102 9.50 -16.13 18.49
C LEU A 102 9.07 -16.00 19.96
N SER A 103 9.47 -16.96 20.78
CA SER A 103 9.21 -16.99 22.22
C SER A 103 9.87 -15.83 22.95
N ALA A 104 11.10 -15.46 22.57
CA ALA A 104 11.80 -14.32 23.15
C ALA A 104 11.11 -12.97 22.85
N ILE A 105 10.50 -12.82 21.67
CA ILE A 105 9.72 -11.63 21.31
C ILE A 105 8.39 -11.64 22.06
N ALA A 106 7.67 -12.77 22.05
CA ALA A 106 6.38 -12.92 22.73
C ALA A 106 6.50 -12.75 24.25
N GLY A 107 7.57 -13.25 24.86
CA GLY A 107 7.84 -13.10 26.29
C GLY A 107 8.10 -11.64 26.70
N GLN A 108 8.76 -10.87 25.84
CA GLN A 108 9.08 -9.47 26.12
C GLN A 108 7.89 -8.53 25.85
N THR A 109 7.15 -8.77 24.78
CA THR A 109 6.11 -7.84 24.28
C THR A 109 4.69 -8.26 24.60
N ARG A 110 4.49 -9.52 25.04
CA ARG A 110 3.18 -10.21 25.13
C ARG A 110 2.43 -10.32 23.80
N ASN A 111 3.01 -9.85 22.69
CA ASN A 111 2.43 -9.96 21.35
C ASN A 111 3.12 -11.08 20.57
N LEU A 112 2.35 -11.79 19.77
CA LEU A 112 2.91 -12.76 18.83
C LEU A 112 3.44 -12.00 17.60
N PRO A 113 4.66 -12.30 17.12
CA PRO A 113 5.12 -11.82 15.83
C PRO A 113 4.16 -12.19 14.70
N ALA A 114 4.20 -11.46 13.58
CA ALA A 114 3.37 -11.84 12.43
C ALA A 114 3.74 -13.23 11.91
N GLY A 115 2.74 -14.02 11.54
CA GLY A 115 2.91 -15.40 11.10
C GLY A 115 1.64 -16.22 11.23
N GLU A 116 1.71 -17.47 10.79
CA GLU A 116 0.64 -18.45 10.96
C GLU A 116 0.85 -19.21 12.26
N TYR A 117 -0.18 -19.32 13.07
CA TYR A 117 -0.11 -20.00 14.37
C TYR A 117 -1.24 -21.00 14.55
N SER A 118 -0.95 -22.03 15.34
CA SER A 118 -1.93 -22.96 15.87
C SER A 118 -2.08 -22.76 17.37
N PHE A 119 -3.31 -22.56 17.82
CA PHE A 119 -3.72 -22.28 19.19
C PHE A 119 -4.46 -23.49 19.74
N CYS A 120 -3.77 -24.35 20.50
CA CYS A 120 -4.32 -25.57 21.05
C CYS A 120 -4.71 -25.41 22.52
N PHE A 121 -5.90 -25.86 22.88
CA PHE A 121 -6.45 -25.84 24.22
C PHE A 121 -6.76 -27.27 24.67
N THR A 122 -6.34 -27.61 25.88
CA THR A 122 -6.56 -28.93 26.48
C THR A 122 -7.04 -28.72 27.90
N PHE A 123 -8.14 -29.36 28.27
CA PHE A 123 -8.63 -29.37 29.65
C PHE A 123 -8.03 -30.57 30.37
N PHE A 124 -7.49 -30.38 31.58
CA PHE A 124 -6.99 -31.45 32.44
C PHE A 124 -7.87 -31.51 33.70
N PRO A 125 -8.70 -32.55 33.87
CA PRO A 125 -9.55 -32.70 35.05
C PRO A 125 -8.72 -32.96 36.32
N ASP A 126 -9.16 -32.43 37.46
CA ASP A 126 -8.53 -32.69 38.76
C ASP A 126 -8.75 -34.14 39.23
N SER A 127 -9.86 -34.76 38.80
CA SER A 127 -10.12 -36.18 38.97
C SER A 127 -9.34 -37.01 37.93
N LYS A 128 -8.54 -37.97 38.37
CA LYS A 128 -7.64 -38.84 37.56
C LYS A 128 -8.30 -39.76 36.50
N SER A 129 -9.47 -39.42 35.96
CA SER A 129 -10.19 -40.24 34.99
C SER A 129 -10.66 -39.42 33.80
N GLY A 130 -10.08 -39.67 32.63
CA GLY A 130 -10.59 -39.21 31.33
C GLY A 130 -9.48 -38.70 30.42
N GLU A 131 -9.51 -39.16 29.17
CA GLU A 131 -8.66 -38.64 28.10
C GLU A 131 -9.10 -37.24 27.71
N ASP A 132 -8.12 -36.35 27.60
CA ASP A 132 -8.35 -34.95 27.29
C ASP A 132 -8.53 -34.76 25.78
N TYR A 133 -9.54 -33.98 25.40
CA TYR A 133 -9.72 -33.59 24.01
C TYR A 133 -9.00 -32.26 23.77
N GLU A 134 -8.11 -32.23 22.78
CA GLU A 134 -7.42 -31.03 22.35
C GLU A 134 -8.23 -30.33 21.25
N ASN A 135 -8.53 -29.05 21.43
CA ASN A 135 -9.10 -28.21 20.39
C ASN A 135 -8.02 -27.24 19.89
N CYS A 136 -7.62 -27.37 18.64
CA CYS A 136 -6.70 -26.45 17.98
C CYS A 136 -7.44 -25.55 17.00
N PHE A 137 -7.04 -24.27 16.98
CA PHE A 137 -7.54 -23.26 16.08
C PHE A 137 -6.34 -22.64 15.35
N ASP A 138 -6.34 -22.66 14.04
CA ASP A 138 -5.29 -22.03 13.25
C ASP A 138 -5.67 -20.58 12.93
N GLY A 139 -4.69 -19.69 12.87
CA GLY A 139 -4.94 -18.31 12.47
C GLY A 139 -3.69 -17.51 12.16
N THR A 140 -3.89 -16.48 11.36
CA THR A 140 -2.83 -15.57 10.93
C THR A 140 -2.74 -14.37 11.86
N VAL A 141 -1.57 -14.15 12.45
CA VAL A 141 -1.25 -12.92 13.18
C VAL A 141 -0.61 -11.93 12.22
N GLN A 142 -1.14 -10.72 12.18
CA GLN A 142 -0.62 -9.60 11.39
C GLN A 142 -0.27 -8.42 12.31
N PRO A 143 0.71 -7.57 11.94
CA PRO A 143 1.01 -6.36 12.69
C PRO A 143 -0.21 -5.43 12.72
N LEU A 144 -0.29 -4.57 13.75
CA LEU A 144 -1.43 -3.64 13.89
C LEU A 144 -1.48 -2.64 12.75
N VAL A 145 -0.32 -2.10 12.40
CA VAL A 145 -0.12 -1.29 11.20
C VAL A 145 0.99 -1.97 10.39
N PRO A 146 0.73 -2.33 9.12
CA PRO A 146 1.73 -2.96 8.28
C PRO A 146 2.83 -1.97 7.90
N LEU A 147 3.92 -2.49 7.34
CA LEU A 147 4.97 -1.68 6.73
C LEU A 147 4.42 -1.06 5.43
N THR A 148 4.41 0.28 5.33
CA THR A 148 3.82 1.00 4.17
C THR A 148 4.80 1.92 3.48
N LEU A 149 4.51 2.26 2.23
CA LEU A 149 5.33 3.13 1.39
C LEU A 149 5.28 4.59 1.83
N ILE A 150 6.41 5.30 1.71
CA ILE A 150 6.45 6.77 1.81
C ILE A 150 6.94 7.39 0.49
N THR A 151 8.13 7.02 0.02
CA THR A 151 8.67 7.52 -1.27
C THR A 151 9.71 6.57 -1.86
N PRO A 152 9.88 6.49 -3.20
CA PRO A 152 8.99 7.02 -4.26
C PRO A 152 7.59 6.41 -4.18
N SER A 153 6.57 7.12 -4.64
CA SER A 153 5.21 6.56 -4.62
C SER A 153 5.10 5.35 -5.56
N HIS A 154 4.14 4.46 -5.32
CA HIS A 154 3.92 3.33 -6.22
C HIS A 154 3.41 3.85 -7.57
N LEU A 155 4.00 3.34 -8.66
CA LEU A 155 3.78 3.75 -10.05
C LEU A 155 4.24 5.19 -10.36
N ASP A 156 5.03 5.79 -9.47
CA ASP A 156 5.54 7.14 -9.68
C ASP A 156 6.58 7.19 -10.80
N THR A 157 6.73 8.38 -11.38
CA THR A 157 7.75 8.67 -12.40
C THR A 157 8.69 9.74 -11.87
N ILE A 158 9.96 9.37 -11.69
CA ILE A 158 10.97 10.24 -11.07
C ILE A 158 12.14 10.48 -12.02
N CYS A 159 12.76 11.65 -11.97
CA CYS A 159 14.00 11.90 -12.71
C CYS A 159 15.25 11.46 -11.92
N ASP A 160 15.17 11.39 -10.59
CA ASP A 160 16.33 11.06 -9.77
C ASP A 160 16.79 9.61 -10.00
N LYS A 161 17.99 9.44 -10.54
CA LYS A 161 18.63 8.15 -10.78
C LYS A 161 19.22 7.52 -9.52
N ARG A 162 19.25 8.24 -8.40
CA ARG A 162 19.72 7.80 -7.08
C ARG A 162 18.72 8.21 -5.99
N PRO A 163 17.46 7.75 -6.09
CA PRO A 163 16.39 8.26 -5.24
C PRO A 163 16.55 7.86 -3.78
N VAL A 164 15.91 8.63 -2.90
CA VAL A 164 15.69 8.21 -1.52
C VAL A 164 14.52 7.23 -1.49
N LEU A 165 14.75 6.03 -0.95
CA LEU A 165 13.73 5.03 -0.68
C LEU A 165 13.34 5.13 0.79
N SER A 166 12.07 5.33 1.12
CA SER A 166 11.62 5.41 2.51
C SER A 166 10.25 4.78 2.73
N TRP A 167 10.05 4.29 3.94
CA TRP A 167 8.89 3.52 4.33
C TRP A 167 8.50 3.83 5.77
N GLN A 168 7.24 3.62 6.09
CA GLN A 168 6.75 3.66 7.46
C GLN A 168 6.99 2.28 8.10
N PRO A 169 7.63 2.18 9.28
CA PRO A 169 7.83 0.92 9.95
C PRO A 169 6.49 0.35 10.49
N PRO A 170 6.39 -0.98 10.69
CA PRO A 170 5.20 -1.58 11.26
C PRO A 170 5.03 -1.17 12.73
N ILE A 171 3.78 -1.19 13.21
CA ILE A 171 3.45 -0.91 14.61
C ILE A 171 3.05 -2.22 15.31
N PRO A 172 3.66 -2.53 16.48
CA PRO A 172 4.62 -1.72 17.23
C PRO A 172 6.04 -1.69 16.63
N PHE A 173 6.69 -0.54 16.70
CA PHE A 173 8.10 -0.37 16.32
C PHE A 173 9.01 -0.55 17.53
N SER A 174 10.15 -1.23 17.35
CA SER A 174 11.17 -1.44 18.37
C SER A 174 12.52 -0.93 17.88
N ALA A 175 13.35 -0.40 18.79
CA ALA A 175 14.70 0.05 18.44
C ALA A 175 15.64 -1.11 18.01
N GLY A 176 15.26 -2.36 18.34
CA GLY A 176 15.96 -3.56 17.90
C GLY A 176 15.58 -4.01 16.49
N MET A 177 14.55 -3.43 15.88
CA MET A 177 14.08 -3.76 14.54
C MET A 177 15.12 -3.39 13.49
N ARG A 178 15.29 -4.28 12.51
CA ARG A 178 16.16 -4.09 11.36
C ARG A 178 15.38 -4.32 10.08
N PHE A 179 15.83 -3.69 9.01
CA PHE A 179 15.21 -3.78 7.71
C PHE A 179 16.16 -4.39 6.68
N ARG A 180 15.58 -5.19 5.81
CA ARG A 180 16.19 -5.67 4.58
C ARG A 180 15.47 -5.05 3.41
N LEU A 181 16.22 -4.47 2.48
CA LEU A 181 15.69 -3.87 1.26
C LEU A 181 16.21 -4.62 0.05
N MET A 182 15.31 -4.95 -0.86
CA MET A 182 15.64 -5.51 -2.16
C MET A 182 15.04 -4.65 -3.26
N LEU A 183 15.84 -4.27 -4.24
CA LEU A 183 15.42 -3.52 -5.43
C LEU A 183 15.97 -4.20 -6.68
N THR A 184 15.14 -4.33 -7.71
CA THR A 184 15.53 -4.91 -9.00
C THR A 184 14.86 -4.17 -10.16
N GLU A 185 15.40 -4.37 -11.36
CA GLU A 185 14.77 -3.89 -12.60
C GLU A 185 13.56 -4.77 -12.93
N LYS A 186 12.46 -4.15 -13.37
CA LYS A 186 11.26 -4.82 -13.87
C LYS A 186 11.39 -4.99 -15.38
N VAL A 187 11.84 -6.17 -15.83
CA VAL A 187 12.12 -6.43 -17.25
C VAL A 187 10.89 -6.97 -17.99
N LYS A 188 10.18 -7.93 -17.40
CA LYS A 188 8.97 -8.55 -17.96
C LYS A 188 8.03 -9.00 -16.83
N GLY A 189 6.73 -9.05 -17.14
CA GLY A 189 5.73 -9.59 -16.24
C GLY A 189 5.42 -8.68 -15.05
N THR A 190 5.05 -9.30 -13.93
CA THR A 190 4.64 -8.57 -12.72
C THR A 190 5.85 -8.12 -11.90
N ALA A 191 5.66 -7.10 -11.06
CA ALA A 191 6.71 -6.67 -10.12
C ALA A 191 7.14 -7.80 -9.17
N ILE A 192 6.20 -8.68 -8.81
CA ILE A 192 6.42 -9.86 -7.97
C ILE A 192 7.37 -10.86 -8.66
N GLU A 193 7.07 -11.20 -9.92
CA GLU A 193 7.89 -12.12 -10.71
C GLU A 193 9.32 -11.59 -10.90
N SER A 194 9.45 -10.29 -11.21
CA SER A 194 10.75 -9.64 -11.33
C SER A 194 11.54 -9.70 -10.02
N LEU A 195 10.88 -9.45 -8.89
CA LEU A 195 11.53 -9.49 -7.57
C LEU A 195 12.02 -10.90 -7.20
N LEU A 196 11.33 -11.96 -7.64
CA LEU A 196 11.68 -13.35 -7.33
C LEU A 196 12.74 -13.94 -8.28
N THR A 197 12.79 -13.49 -9.53
CA THR A 197 13.61 -14.12 -10.58
C THR A 197 14.82 -13.30 -11.00
N ASN A 198 14.72 -11.97 -10.95
CA ASN A 198 15.82 -11.09 -11.37
C ASN A 198 16.87 -10.99 -10.27
N ARG A 199 18.14 -10.88 -10.69
CA ARG A 199 19.23 -10.55 -9.76
C ARG A 199 18.99 -9.15 -9.17
N PRO A 200 18.98 -8.99 -7.84
CA PRO A 200 18.74 -7.69 -7.25
C PRO A 200 19.86 -6.72 -7.58
N LEU A 201 19.47 -5.49 -7.91
CA LEU A 201 20.36 -4.37 -8.17
C LEU A 201 20.84 -3.77 -6.84
N LEU A 202 19.95 -3.72 -5.84
CA LEU A 202 20.28 -3.51 -4.44
C LEU A 202 19.75 -4.67 -3.61
N PHE A 203 20.60 -5.23 -2.76
CA PHE A 203 20.21 -6.13 -1.69
C PHE A 203 20.97 -5.71 -0.43
N LEU A 204 20.31 -4.94 0.43
CA LEU A 204 20.88 -4.40 1.64
C LEU A 204 20.18 -5.00 2.84
N ASP A 205 20.96 -5.40 3.84
CA ASP A 205 20.46 -6.01 5.06
C ASP A 205 20.91 -5.20 6.28
N ASN A 206 20.27 -5.45 7.42
CA ASN A 206 20.62 -4.84 8.70
C ASN A 206 20.51 -3.29 8.73
N ILE A 207 19.61 -2.72 7.94
CA ILE A 207 19.32 -1.29 7.94
C ILE A 207 18.60 -0.93 9.24
N SER A 208 19.10 0.07 9.98
CA SER A 208 18.48 0.55 11.23
C SER A 208 17.52 1.71 11.03
N GLY A 209 17.64 2.44 9.93
CA GLY A 209 16.77 3.56 9.57
C GLY A 209 15.53 3.12 8.79
N VAL A 210 14.60 4.05 8.62
CA VAL A 210 13.35 3.88 7.84
C VAL A 210 13.43 4.56 6.46
N SER A 211 14.63 5.03 6.10
CA SER A 211 14.95 5.63 4.82
C SER A 211 16.36 5.21 4.40
N LEU A 212 16.54 5.04 3.10
CA LEU A 212 17.79 4.69 2.44
C LEU A 212 18.04 5.66 1.30
N LEU A 213 19.12 6.43 1.39
CA LEU A 213 19.66 7.12 0.22
C LEU A 213 20.33 6.09 -0.69
N TYR A 214 20.00 6.11 -1.99
CA TYR A 214 20.58 5.17 -2.94
C TYR A 214 22.12 5.22 -2.90
N PRO A 215 22.81 4.10 -2.63
CA PRO A 215 24.26 4.13 -2.42
C PRO A 215 25.05 4.52 -3.67
N ALA A 216 26.03 5.41 -3.51
CA ALA A 216 26.97 5.79 -4.59
C ALA A 216 27.84 4.61 -5.06
N THR A 217 28.02 3.58 -4.22
CA THR A 217 28.77 2.36 -4.53
C THR A 217 28.08 1.44 -5.53
N HIS A 218 26.80 1.69 -5.85
CA HIS A 218 26.03 0.92 -6.80
C HIS A 218 25.81 1.71 -8.10
N PRO A 219 25.64 1.02 -9.25
CA PRO A 219 25.32 1.68 -10.52
C PRO A 219 24.09 2.58 -10.38
N GLU A 220 24.08 3.72 -11.07
CA GLU A 220 22.89 4.56 -11.13
C GLU A 220 21.74 3.85 -11.84
N LEU A 221 20.50 4.23 -11.50
CA LEU A 221 19.32 3.79 -12.22
C LEU A 221 19.32 4.40 -13.64
N GLN A 222 18.74 3.68 -14.59
CA GLN A 222 18.76 4.06 -16.00
C GLN A 222 17.44 4.69 -16.41
N GLU A 223 17.53 5.72 -17.26
CA GLU A 223 16.39 6.39 -17.87
C GLU A 223 15.52 5.42 -18.68
N GLY A 224 14.20 5.56 -18.58
CA GLY A 224 13.21 4.75 -19.28
C GLY A 224 12.94 3.38 -18.64
N LYS A 225 13.58 3.06 -17.52
CA LYS A 225 13.41 1.78 -16.82
C LYS A 225 12.49 1.88 -15.61
N THR A 226 11.77 0.80 -15.35
CA THR A 226 10.95 0.62 -14.15
C THR A 226 11.67 -0.30 -13.17
N TYR A 227 11.64 0.06 -11.90
CA TYR A 227 12.28 -0.69 -10.82
C TYR A 227 11.22 -1.10 -9.80
N CYS A 228 11.31 -2.33 -9.31
CA CYS A 228 10.48 -2.80 -8.21
C CYS A 228 11.31 -3.09 -6.98
N TRP A 229 10.73 -2.86 -5.81
CA TRP A 229 11.42 -3.02 -4.54
C TRP A 229 10.49 -3.41 -3.40
N GLN A 230 11.06 -4.01 -2.37
CA GLN A 230 10.36 -4.48 -1.17
C GLN A 230 11.24 -4.28 0.06
N VAL A 231 10.59 -4.07 1.20
CA VAL A 231 11.23 -4.02 2.51
C VAL A 231 10.69 -5.10 3.42
N ILE A 232 11.59 -5.77 4.14
CA ILE A 232 11.26 -6.76 5.16
C ILE A 232 11.77 -6.23 6.50
N ALA A 233 10.87 -6.07 7.45
CA ALA A 233 11.22 -5.79 8.85
C ALA A 233 11.42 -7.09 9.61
N TYR A 234 12.51 -7.18 10.36
CA TYR A 234 12.80 -8.32 11.20
C TYR A 234 13.39 -7.89 12.55
N GLU A 235 13.16 -8.69 13.57
CA GLU A 235 13.70 -8.49 14.91
C GLU A 235 14.21 -9.83 15.44
N LYS A 236 15.43 -9.87 15.99
CA LYS A 236 16.09 -11.10 16.47
C LYS A 236 16.07 -12.24 15.43
N GLY A 237 16.13 -11.91 14.14
CA GLY A 237 16.10 -12.86 13.02
C GLY A 237 14.70 -13.34 12.59
N VAL A 238 13.63 -12.92 13.29
CA VAL A 238 12.24 -13.22 12.93
C VAL A 238 11.67 -12.13 12.06
N VAL A 239 11.05 -12.49 10.94
CA VAL A 239 10.31 -11.54 10.10
C VAL A 239 9.08 -11.05 10.86
N VAL A 240 9.01 -9.75 11.11
CA VAL A 240 7.90 -9.09 11.80
C VAL A 240 6.86 -8.57 10.81
N SER A 241 7.31 -8.06 9.66
CA SER A 241 6.43 -7.57 8.60
C SER A 241 7.15 -7.56 7.26
N LYS A 242 6.39 -7.72 6.18
CA LYS A 242 6.84 -7.53 4.81
C LYS A 242 5.96 -6.46 4.18
N SER A 243 6.55 -5.54 3.42
CA SER A 243 5.74 -4.65 2.58
C SER A 243 5.11 -5.39 1.41
N GLU A 244 4.14 -4.71 0.81
CA GLU A 244 3.84 -4.88 -0.61
C GLU A 244 5.09 -4.63 -1.48
N ILE A 245 4.99 -5.04 -2.75
CA ILE A 245 6.04 -4.80 -3.74
C ILE A 245 5.66 -3.55 -4.50
N TRP A 246 6.47 -2.51 -4.36
CA TRP A 246 6.24 -1.23 -5.02
C TRP A 246 7.13 -1.12 -6.24
N ASP A 247 6.71 -0.32 -7.20
CA ASP A 247 7.51 0.03 -8.37
C ASP A 247 7.42 1.52 -8.70
N PHE A 248 8.44 2.01 -9.39
CA PHE A 248 8.54 3.37 -9.91
C PHE A 248 9.34 3.36 -11.21
N THR A 249 9.18 4.38 -12.04
CA THR A 249 9.88 4.52 -13.33
C THR A 249 10.81 5.71 -13.30
N VAL A 250 12.05 5.52 -13.80
CA VAL A 250 12.99 6.62 -13.95
C VAL A 250 12.77 7.27 -15.31
N ARG A 251 12.29 8.51 -15.32
CA ARG A 251 12.12 9.32 -16.52
C ARG A 251 12.35 10.79 -16.20
N CYS A 252 13.39 11.38 -16.78
CA CYS A 252 13.75 12.78 -16.65
C CYS A 252 13.11 13.68 -17.69
N LYS A 253 12.73 13.13 -18.84
CA LYS A 253 11.96 13.88 -19.83
C LYS A 253 10.50 13.80 -19.44
N GLU A 254 9.98 14.88 -18.88
CA GLU A 254 8.55 15.16 -18.96
C GLU A 254 8.22 15.09 -20.45
N GLU A 255 7.37 14.14 -20.86
CA GLU A 255 6.68 14.31 -22.12
C GLU A 255 5.85 15.56 -21.89
N VAL A 256 6.39 16.73 -22.24
CA VAL A 256 5.55 17.86 -22.62
C VAL A 256 4.63 17.20 -23.63
N PRO A 257 3.33 17.02 -23.33
CA PRO A 257 2.42 16.39 -24.27
C PRO A 257 2.68 17.11 -25.58
N PRO A 258 3.00 16.38 -26.67
CA PRO A 258 3.42 17.02 -27.90
C PRO A 258 2.43 18.14 -28.14
N VAL A 259 2.90 19.40 -28.13
CA VAL A 259 2.06 20.53 -28.49
C VAL A 259 1.47 20.07 -29.81
N PRO A 260 0.15 19.78 -29.89
CA PRO A 260 -0.33 19.06 -31.03
C PRO A 260 0.01 19.93 -32.22
N THR A 261 0.87 19.41 -33.11
CA THR A 261 1.50 20.17 -34.19
C THR A 261 0.46 20.71 -35.19
N ASP A 262 -0.81 20.30 -34.99
CA ASP A 262 -2.01 20.70 -35.72
C ASP A 262 -3.21 21.17 -34.85
N SER A 263 -3.05 21.43 -33.54
CA SER A 263 -4.20 21.95 -32.75
C SER A 263 -4.32 23.47 -32.82
N TYR A 264 -5.21 23.92 -33.69
CA TYR A 264 -5.69 25.31 -33.66
C TYR A 264 -6.55 25.52 -32.41
N ARG A 265 -6.00 26.21 -31.39
CA ARG A 265 -6.78 26.59 -30.20
C ARG A 265 -7.82 27.64 -30.59
N GLU A 266 -9.07 27.45 -30.15
CA GLU A 266 -10.14 28.41 -30.40
C GLU A 266 -9.91 29.74 -29.68
N LEU A 267 -10.07 30.86 -30.38
CA LEU A 267 -10.10 32.19 -29.80
C LEU A 267 -11.32 32.34 -28.89
N ARG A 268 -11.11 32.29 -27.58
CA ARG A 268 -12.11 32.64 -26.57
C ARG A 268 -11.60 33.75 -25.68
N LEU A 269 -12.54 34.51 -25.09
CA LEU A 269 -12.24 35.46 -24.03
C LEU A 269 -11.67 34.70 -22.81
N LEU A 270 -10.36 34.65 -22.69
CA LEU A 270 -9.69 34.03 -21.55
C LEU A 270 -9.83 34.96 -20.33
N GLN A 271 -10.56 34.51 -19.30
CA GLN A 271 -10.62 35.20 -18.01
C GLN A 271 -9.39 34.91 -17.13
N ASN A 272 -8.64 33.83 -17.39
CA ASN A 272 -7.58 33.35 -16.51
C ASN A 272 -6.30 32.98 -17.28
N GLY A 273 -5.21 33.73 -17.02
CA GLY A 273 -3.81 33.28 -16.86
C GLY A 273 -3.06 32.46 -17.94
N ASN A 274 -3.72 31.87 -18.93
CA ASN A 274 -3.06 30.98 -19.89
C ASN A 274 -2.28 31.76 -20.95
N TYR A 275 -1.02 31.37 -21.19
CA TYR A 275 -0.19 31.88 -22.28
C TYR A 275 0.02 30.80 -23.34
N TYR A 276 0.21 31.24 -24.58
CA TYR A 276 0.60 30.39 -25.71
C TYR A 276 2.13 30.34 -25.77
N ILE A 277 2.70 29.24 -26.25
CA ILE A 277 4.10 29.20 -26.67
C ILE A 277 4.03 29.13 -28.19
N SER A 278 4.66 30.09 -28.85
CA SER A 278 4.70 30.18 -30.31
C SER A 278 6.16 30.17 -30.75
N ASP A 279 6.43 29.36 -31.77
CA ASP A 279 7.69 29.33 -32.49
C ASP A 279 7.61 30.31 -33.68
N TYR A 280 7.83 29.84 -34.91
CA TYR A 280 7.63 30.60 -36.15
C TYR A 280 6.15 30.89 -36.45
N TYR A 281 5.21 30.08 -35.94
CA TYR A 281 3.79 30.26 -36.25
C TYR A 281 2.95 30.44 -35.00
N LEU A 282 2.05 31.42 -35.02
CA LEU A 282 0.98 31.54 -34.05
C LEU A 282 -0.31 30.97 -34.66
N LYS A 283 -0.69 29.77 -34.20
CA LYS A 283 -1.85 29.01 -34.72
C LYS A 283 -3.08 29.15 -33.82
N PHE A 284 -4.22 29.57 -34.37
CA PHE A 284 -5.50 29.62 -33.67
C PHE A 284 -6.70 29.44 -34.59
N SER A 285 -7.83 29.01 -34.05
CA SER A 285 -9.09 28.92 -34.78
C SER A 285 -10.07 29.97 -34.30
N PHE A 286 -10.91 30.51 -35.20
CA PHE A 286 -12.05 31.32 -34.80
C PHE A 286 -13.16 31.27 -35.84
N MET A 287 -14.40 31.48 -35.37
CA MET A 287 -15.57 31.57 -36.23
C MET A 287 -15.72 33.00 -36.75
N ASN A 288 -15.68 33.20 -38.05
CA ASN A 288 -15.99 34.48 -38.70
C ASN A 288 -17.45 34.45 -39.14
N HIS A 289 -18.35 35.03 -38.34
CA HIS A 289 -19.78 35.06 -38.64
C HIS A 289 -20.14 35.98 -39.84
N TYR A 290 -19.21 36.84 -40.26
CA TYR A 290 -19.41 37.86 -41.28
C TYR A 290 -18.54 37.59 -42.53
N ASN A 291 -18.87 38.22 -43.66
CA ASN A 291 -18.08 38.10 -44.90
C ASN A 291 -16.92 39.12 -44.93
N VAL A 292 -16.18 39.24 -43.82
CA VAL A 292 -14.96 40.04 -43.75
C VAL A 292 -13.79 39.18 -44.21
N GLU A 293 -12.98 39.70 -45.13
CA GLU A 293 -11.91 38.94 -45.79
C GLU A 293 -10.51 39.17 -45.20
N LYS A 294 -10.37 40.15 -44.28
CA LYS A 294 -9.09 40.51 -43.66
C LYS A 294 -9.19 40.50 -42.14
N LEU A 295 -8.27 39.81 -41.47
CA LEU A 295 -8.18 39.78 -40.01
C LEU A 295 -7.59 41.10 -39.50
N ALA A 296 -8.30 41.77 -38.58
CA ALA A 296 -7.77 42.92 -37.85
C ALA A 296 -7.12 42.46 -36.55
N TYR A 297 -5.81 42.60 -36.43
CA TYR A 297 -5.06 42.24 -35.22
C TYR A 297 -3.84 43.13 -35.02
N GLU A 298 -3.31 43.15 -33.79
CA GLU A 298 -2.02 43.75 -33.47
C GLU A 298 -1.30 42.91 -32.41
N VAL A 299 0.02 43.03 -32.34
CA VAL A 299 0.86 42.38 -31.33
C VAL A 299 1.63 43.47 -30.55
N LEU A 300 1.64 43.35 -29.23
CA LEU A 300 2.28 44.29 -28.30
C LEU A 300 3.37 43.58 -27.48
N ASP A 301 4.53 44.19 -27.32
CA ASP A 301 5.63 43.69 -26.48
C ASP A 301 5.36 44.03 -25.00
N LEU A 302 5.12 43.01 -24.17
CA LEU A 302 4.80 43.21 -22.74
C LEU A 302 6.04 43.67 -21.94
N ALA A 303 7.24 43.26 -22.34
CA ALA A 303 8.48 43.61 -21.66
C ALA A 303 8.95 45.03 -22.01
N LYS A 304 8.56 45.53 -23.19
CA LYS A 304 8.90 46.86 -23.68
C LYS A 304 7.72 47.84 -23.62
N GLY A 305 7.02 47.87 -22.49
CA GLY A 305 6.00 48.89 -22.20
C GLY A 305 4.80 48.91 -23.15
N MET A 306 4.43 47.76 -23.75
CA MET A 306 3.33 47.62 -24.71
C MET A 306 3.59 48.25 -26.08
N ASP A 307 4.86 48.40 -26.48
CA ASP A 307 5.24 48.82 -27.83
C ASP A 307 4.61 47.91 -28.91
N LYS A 308 4.11 48.50 -30.00
CA LYS A 308 3.55 47.73 -31.13
C LYS A 308 4.66 47.05 -31.93
N VAL A 309 4.51 45.74 -32.14
CA VAL A 309 5.38 44.96 -33.03
C VAL A 309 5.10 45.36 -34.48
N LYS A 310 6.18 45.62 -35.23
CA LYS A 310 6.13 45.98 -36.65
C LYS A 310 6.33 44.75 -37.53
N ARG A 311 6.01 44.87 -38.83
CA ARG A 311 6.20 43.83 -39.86
C ARG A 311 5.39 42.54 -39.58
N LEU A 312 4.13 42.70 -39.21
CA LEU A 312 3.19 41.59 -39.08
C LEU A 312 2.53 41.31 -40.44
N PRO A 313 2.28 40.03 -40.79
CA PRO A 313 1.68 39.66 -42.08
C PRO A 313 0.19 40.01 -42.16
N ASP A 314 -0.29 40.30 -43.37
CA ASP A 314 -1.71 40.43 -43.64
C ASP A 314 -2.36 39.04 -43.73
N ILE A 315 -3.39 38.79 -42.91
CA ILE A 315 -4.08 37.51 -42.85
C ILE A 315 -5.44 37.60 -43.55
N LYS A 316 -5.65 36.75 -44.55
CA LYS A 316 -6.94 36.57 -45.23
C LYS A 316 -7.80 35.56 -44.46
N ILE A 317 -9.08 35.87 -44.32
CA ILE A 317 -10.09 35.05 -43.64
C ILE A 317 -11.31 34.88 -44.54
N ARG A 318 -12.12 33.85 -44.28
CA ARG A 318 -13.38 33.57 -44.99
C ARG A 318 -14.54 33.51 -44.01
N GLN A 319 -15.77 33.60 -44.48
CA GLN A 319 -16.93 33.33 -43.64
C GLN A 319 -16.90 31.88 -43.12
N GLY A 320 -17.26 31.66 -41.86
CA GLY A 320 -17.24 30.37 -41.19
C GLY A 320 -15.96 30.13 -40.37
N LEU A 321 -15.64 28.85 -40.12
CA LEU A 321 -14.49 28.47 -39.31
C LEU A 321 -13.18 28.77 -40.07
N ASN A 322 -12.32 29.57 -39.45
CA ASN A 322 -10.97 29.85 -39.93
C ASN A 322 -9.96 29.16 -39.02
N LEU A 323 -9.00 28.50 -39.64
CA LEU A 323 -7.79 27.99 -39.03
C LEU A 323 -6.68 28.93 -39.49
N VAL A 324 -6.14 29.72 -38.58
CA VAL A 324 -5.21 30.82 -38.88
C VAL A 324 -3.81 30.48 -38.42
N ASP A 325 -2.86 30.58 -39.34
CA ASP A 325 -1.43 30.53 -39.09
C ASP A 325 -0.84 31.92 -39.34
N ILE A 326 -0.33 32.58 -38.30
CA ILE A 326 0.42 33.83 -38.46
C ILE A 326 1.91 33.49 -38.47
N ASP A 327 2.56 33.69 -39.62
CA ASP A 327 4.01 33.58 -39.74
C ASP A 327 4.69 34.78 -39.07
N LEU A 328 5.47 34.50 -38.04
CA LEU A 328 6.19 35.47 -37.23
C LEU A 328 7.69 35.53 -37.58
N SER A 329 8.15 34.76 -38.57
CA SER A 329 9.57 34.64 -38.92
C SER A 329 10.24 35.97 -39.31
N ASP A 330 9.49 36.87 -39.95
CA ASP A 330 9.99 38.18 -40.42
C ASP A 330 9.67 39.35 -39.46
N SER A 331 9.11 39.04 -38.29
CA SER A 331 8.66 40.02 -37.32
C SER A 331 9.77 40.44 -36.33
N GLU A 332 9.64 41.60 -35.70
CA GLU A 332 10.62 42.15 -34.74
C GLU A 332 10.51 41.50 -33.34
N LEU A 333 10.24 40.20 -33.29
CA LEU A 333 10.10 39.47 -32.04
C LEU A 333 11.46 38.98 -31.53
N THR A 334 11.71 39.22 -30.25
CA THR A 334 12.85 38.67 -29.52
C THR A 334 12.47 37.32 -28.88
N PRO A 335 13.26 36.25 -29.08
CA PRO A 335 13.06 34.95 -28.44
C PRO A 335 13.06 35.04 -26.90
N GLY A 336 12.28 34.17 -26.25
CA GLY A 336 12.08 34.12 -24.81
C GLY A 336 11.25 35.26 -24.22
N ARG A 337 10.71 36.18 -25.04
CA ARG A 337 9.88 37.30 -24.56
C ARG A 337 8.38 37.04 -24.67
N GLU A 338 7.64 37.72 -23.80
CA GLU A 338 6.18 37.69 -23.76
C GLU A 338 5.54 38.82 -24.56
N TYR A 339 4.50 38.48 -25.30
CA TYR A 339 3.75 39.38 -26.16
C TYR A 339 2.24 39.23 -25.93
N LEU A 340 1.50 40.28 -26.27
CA LEU A 340 0.04 40.30 -26.27
C LEU A 340 -0.48 40.53 -27.68
N MET A 341 -1.15 39.54 -28.26
CA MET A 341 -1.93 39.70 -29.47
C MET A 341 -3.36 40.13 -29.14
N ILE A 342 -3.86 41.14 -29.86
CA ILE A 342 -5.24 41.61 -29.77
C ILE A 342 -5.90 41.41 -31.13
N VAL A 343 -6.83 40.48 -31.20
CA VAL A 343 -7.67 40.21 -32.39
C VAL A 343 -8.98 40.99 -32.25
N ARG A 344 -9.39 41.68 -33.31
CA ARG A 344 -10.61 42.50 -33.36
C ARG A 344 -11.55 41.97 -34.44
N PRO A 345 -12.37 40.96 -34.14
CA PRO A 345 -13.37 40.50 -35.09
C PRO A 345 -14.41 41.61 -35.35
N PHE A 346 -15.02 41.59 -36.53
CA PHE A 346 -16.01 42.60 -36.90
C PHE A 346 -17.27 42.44 -36.06
N ASN A 347 -17.70 43.53 -35.41
CA ASN A 347 -18.90 43.57 -34.57
C ASN A 347 -18.92 42.57 -33.39
N GLU A 348 -17.75 42.13 -32.93
CA GLU A 348 -17.57 41.28 -31.74
C GLU A 348 -16.53 41.89 -30.78
N PRO A 349 -16.54 41.52 -29.49
CA PRO A 349 -15.52 41.96 -28.54
C PRO A 349 -14.10 41.56 -28.97
N ALA A 350 -13.13 42.43 -28.69
CA ALA A 350 -11.73 42.12 -28.94
C ALA A 350 -11.25 40.96 -28.06
N VAL A 351 -10.58 39.99 -28.67
CA VAL A 351 -9.99 38.83 -28.00
C VAL A 351 -8.50 39.09 -27.77
N ARG A 352 -8.02 38.78 -26.57
CA ARG A 352 -6.64 39.01 -26.16
C ARG A 352 -5.94 37.69 -25.89
N ILE A 353 -4.77 37.50 -26.48
CA ILE A 353 -3.93 36.32 -26.30
C ILE A 353 -2.56 36.73 -25.82
N ARG A 354 -2.10 36.15 -24.71
CA ARG A 354 -0.69 36.23 -24.30
C ARG A 354 0.08 35.08 -24.94
N PHE A 355 1.26 35.35 -25.46
CA PHE A 355 2.16 34.29 -25.96
C PHE A 355 3.62 34.59 -25.68
N VAL A 356 4.43 33.55 -25.57
CA VAL A 356 5.89 33.62 -25.50
C VAL A 356 6.44 33.22 -26.86
N TYR A 357 7.28 34.06 -27.46
CA TYR A 357 7.97 33.74 -28.71
C TYR A 357 9.24 32.96 -28.39
N MET A 358 9.41 31.77 -28.95
CA MET A 358 10.61 30.94 -28.80
C MET A 358 11.22 30.70 -30.18
N GLU A 359 12.54 30.76 -30.30
CA GLU A 359 13.21 30.30 -31.52
C GLU A 359 13.50 28.80 -31.35
N GLU A 360 13.10 27.98 -32.32
CA GLU A 360 13.36 26.55 -32.26
C GLU A 360 14.89 26.34 -32.32
N ASN A 361 15.46 25.69 -31.31
CA ASN A 361 16.86 25.24 -31.35
C ASN A 361 16.99 24.27 -32.54
N LYS A 362 17.47 24.75 -33.68
CA LYS A 362 17.96 23.87 -34.74
C LYS A 362 19.12 23.05 -34.19
N ASN A 363 18.80 21.81 -33.81
CA ASN A 363 19.70 20.73 -33.44
C ASN A 363 20.43 20.86 -32.10
N GLN A 364 20.02 20.00 -31.15
CA GLN A 364 20.97 19.21 -30.38
C GLN A 364 20.46 17.79 -30.19
#